data_AF-A0A2J6T2V1-F1
#
_entry.id   AF-A0A2J6T2V1-F1
#
_cell.length_a   1.000
_cell.length_b   1.000
_cell.length_c   1.000
_cell.angle_alpha   90.00
_cell.angle_beta   90.00
_cell.angle_gamma   90.00
#
_symmetry.space_group_name_H-M   'P 1'
#
loop_
_entity.id
_entity.type
_entity.pdbx_description
1 polymer ?
#
loop_
_entity_poly.entity_id
_entity_poly.type
_entity_poly.pdbx_seq_one_letter_code
_entity_poly.pdbx_strand_id
1 'polypeptide(L)'
;MSNLSFTYNATAIHNAFKGGNQSYCSLSPFQYSVYPIDSDTSKCPSANSILTTFGVVNLAVTTFSLLLGNRVITHWYTCGYCGQEKKNNFGRKHLGIPIPSSILYMWLLPIALQFSANAINAVLMKSTPNYKEGFSIGQIMVLYLVRPRVTWLLGIIIVKCSPAAVVNGDGDGETSALSDTPSGFNLREDWRPWAYQQMFAEWVLQVITSSIGLLMQSCMPISQPGSEEVSLQGLNLVIPNLVLCFGIAAGSGAMFYVRRGGKFDREYKQGGSSRSWRFQIPFVLTLAVAALLWASRWMFWVNYLQNFDVYGFCPPKFIQQGVVWTVFSAAAAPFGVGV
;
A
#
# COMPACT_ATOMS: atom_id res chain seq x y z
N MET A 1 33.88 29.45 1.79
CA MET A 1 33.14 28.21 1.48
C MET A 1 34.07 27.31 0.69
N SER A 2 34.74 26.38 1.36
CA SER A 2 35.71 25.46 0.78
C SER A 2 34.98 24.24 0.21
N ASN A 3 35.10 24.03 -1.10
CA ASN A 3 34.60 22.85 -1.79
C ASN A 3 35.42 21.62 -1.36
N LEU A 4 34.84 20.78 -0.51
CA LEU A 4 35.35 19.42 -0.24
C LEU A 4 34.92 18.51 -1.40
N SER A 5 35.75 18.43 -2.42
CA SER A 5 35.64 17.43 -3.48
C SER A 5 36.13 16.08 -2.93
N PHE A 6 35.18 15.21 -2.56
CA PHE A 6 35.46 13.83 -2.20
C PHE A 6 35.69 13.03 -3.50
N THR A 7 36.95 12.89 -3.91
CA THR A 7 37.33 12.04 -5.04
C THR A 7 37.30 10.58 -4.56
N TYR A 8 36.20 9.89 -4.81
CA TYR A 8 36.10 8.45 -4.57
C TYR A 8 36.99 7.71 -5.58
N ASN A 9 38.09 7.12 -5.10
CA ASN A 9 38.95 6.28 -5.91
C ASN A 9 38.30 4.90 -6.10
N ALA A 10 37.47 4.77 -7.14
CA ALA A 10 36.75 3.53 -7.47
C ALA A 10 37.67 2.31 -7.61
N THR A 11 38.93 2.53 -8.01
CA THR A 11 39.96 1.49 -8.16
C THR A 11 40.38 0.85 -6.84
N ALA A 12 40.39 1.62 -5.74
CA ALA A 12 40.77 1.10 -4.41
C ALA A 12 39.71 0.15 -3.84
N ILE A 13 38.43 0.45 -4.11
CA ILE A 13 37.31 -0.42 -3.73
C ILE A 13 37.35 -1.71 -4.57
N HIS A 14 37.59 -1.61 -5.88
CA HIS A 14 37.66 -2.78 -6.75
C HIS A 14 38.80 -3.76 -6.37
N ASN A 15 39.96 -3.25 -5.93
CA ASN A 15 41.07 -4.09 -5.48
C ASN A 15 40.86 -4.68 -4.08
N ALA A 16 40.13 -4.00 -3.19
CA ALA A 16 39.72 -4.58 -1.90
C ALA A 16 38.76 -5.78 -2.08
N PHE A 17 37.98 -5.81 -3.17
CA PHE A 17 37.08 -6.93 -3.51
C PHE A 17 37.79 -8.17 -4.06
N LYS A 18 39.02 -8.07 -4.58
CA LYS A 18 39.75 -9.22 -5.17
C LYS A 18 40.60 -10.02 -4.19
N GLY A 19 40.92 -9.46 -3.01
CA GLY A 19 41.97 -10.01 -2.14
C GLY A 19 41.49 -10.75 -0.88
N GLY A 20 40.21 -10.69 -0.52
CA GLY A 20 39.71 -11.23 0.75
C GLY A 20 38.72 -12.36 0.57
N ASN A 21 39.11 -13.59 0.93
CA ASN A 21 38.23 -14.75 1.15
C ASN A 21 37.23 -14.57 2.32
N GLN A 22 36.92 -13.33 2.71
CA GLN A 22 35.78 -13.07 3.56
C GLN A 22 34.54 -13.12 2.70
N SER A 23 33.87 -14.26 2.81
CA SER A 23 32.48 -14.43 2.45
C SER A 23 31.68 -13.35 3.19
N TYR A 24 31.58 -12.16 2.59
CA TYR A 24 30.43 -11.30 2.78
C TYR A 24 29.26 -12.10 2.22
N CYS A 25 28.82 -13.10 2.98
CA CYS A 25 27.42 -13.42 3.02
C CYS A 25 26.71 -12.08 3.19
N SER A 26 26.22 -11.58 2.07
CA SER A 26 24.78 -11.42 1.98
C SER A 26 24.23 -10.48 3.04
N LEU A 27 24.83 -9.29 3.22
CA LEU A 27 24.19 -8.18 3.95
C LEU A 27 22.95 -7.65 3.21
N SER A 28 22.76 -8.04 1.94
CA SER A 28 21.44 -7.93 1.34
C SER A 28 20.55 -9.02 1.95
N PRO A 29 19.42 -8.67 2.59
CA PRO A 29 18.43 -9.65 3.04
C PRO A 29 17.86 -10.47 1.86
N PHE A 30 18.16 -10.04 0.63
CA PHE A 30 17.83 -10.77 -0.56
C PHE A 30 19.09 -11.19 -1.31
N GLN A 31 19.26 -12.50 -1.51
CA GLN A 31 20.32 -13.08 -2.35
C GLN A 31 20.03 -12.92 -3.85
N TYR A 32 19.53 -11.76 -4.26
CA TYR A 32 19.36 -11.46 -5.67
C TYR A 32 20.20 -10.28 -6.12
N SER A 33 20.51 -10.28 -7.42
CA SER A 33 21.11 -9.14 -8.10
C SER A 33 20.45 -8.96 -9.46
N VAL A 34 20.23 -7.71 -9.82
CA VAL A 34 19.69 -7.27 -11.10
C VAL A 34 20.60 -6.16 -11.61
N TYR A 35 21.43 -6.46 -12.60
CA TYR A 35 22.34 -5.49 -13.21
C TYR A 35 22.52 -5.78 -14.69
N PRO A 36 22.84 -4.75 -15.50
CA PRO A 36 23.11 -4.94 -16.91
C PRO A 36 24.37 -5.79 -17.10
N ILE A 37 24.38 -6.66 -18.11
CA ILE A 37 25.55 -7.46 -18.49
C ILE A 37 26.68 -6.54 -18.98
N ASP A 38 26.30 -5.47 -19.70
CA ASP A 38 27.20 -4.47 -20.22
C ASP A 38 26.74 -3.07 -19.76
N SER A 39 27.58 -2.40 -18.97
CA SER A 39 27.32 -1.08 -18.43
C SER A 39 27.27 0.02 -19.50
N ASP A 40 27.86 -0.20 -20.67
CA ASP A 40 27.96 0.81 -21.72
C ASP A 40 26.67 0.90 -22.53
N THR A 41 25.97 -0.23 -22.68
CA THR A 41 24.72 -0.31 -23.46
C THR A 41 23.47 0.01 -22.64
N SER A 42 23.48 -0.27 -21.33
CA SER A 42 22.30 -0.17 -20.48
C SER A 42 22.58 0.64 -19.22
N LYS A 43 22.01 1.85 -19.15
CA LYS A 43 22.14 2.75 -17.99
C LYS A 43 21.11 2.42 -16.93
N CYS A 44 21.58 2.28 -15.69
CA CYS A 44 20.69 2.11 -14.54
C CYS A 44 19.95 3.42 -14.20
N PRO A 45 18.66 3.35 -13.86
CA PRO A 45 17.96 4.52 -13.35
C PRO A 45 18.56 4.89 -12.00
N SER A 46 18.82 6.18 -11.77
CA SER A 46 19.31 6.65 -10.48
C SER A 46 18.28 6.42 -9.37
N ALA A 47 18.72 6.25 -8.12
CA ALA A 47 17.84 6.18 -6.95
C ALA A 47 16.74 7.26 -6.94
N ASN A 48 17.08 8.51 -7.27
CA ASN A 48 16.11 9.61 -7.34
C ASN A 48 15.07 9.42 -8.45
N SER A 49 15.47 8.89 -9.60
CA SER A 49 14.54 8.57 -10.69
C SER A 49 13.55 7.47 -10.27
N ILE A 50 14.04 6.44 -9.56
CA ILE A 50 13.22 5.35 -9.02
C ILE A 50 12.20 5.90 -7.99
N LEU A 51 12.67 6.67 -7.00
CA LEU A 51 11.82 7.27 -5.97
C LEU A 51 10.77 8.23 -6.56
N THR A 52 11.17 9.05 -7.54
CA THR A 52 10.27 9.97 -8.23
C THR A 52 9.18 9.20 -8.98
N THR A 53 9.55 8.13 -9.68
CA THR A 53 8.59 7.26 -10.38
C THR A 53 7.62 6.60 -9.39
N PHE A 54 8.08 6.17 -8.21
CA PHE A 54 7.16 5.69 -7.16
C PHE A 54 6.18 6.76 -6.70
N GLY A 55 6.64 8.01 -6.54
CA GLY A 55 5.77 9.14 -6.20
C GLY A 55 4.70 9.38 -7.27
N VAL A 56 5.12 9.46 -8.54
CA VAL A 56 4.23 9.67 -9.70
C VAL A 56 3.22 8.54 -9.84
N VAL A 57 3.65 7.28 -9.76
CA VAL A 57 2.74 6.12 -9.82
C VAL A 57 1.74 6.15 -8.67
N ASN A 58 2.17 6.49 -7.45
CA ASN A 58 1.27 6.63 -6.31
C ASN A 58 0.22 7.72 -6.52
N LEU A 59 0.63 8.87 -7.07
CA LEU A 59 -0.29 9.97 -7.39
C LEU A 59 -1.29 9.56 -8.48
N ALA A 60 -0.84 8.89 -9.53
CA ALA A 60 -1.68 8.39 -10.61
C ALA A 60 -2.69 7.35 -10.09
N VAL A 61 -2.23 6.31 -9.40
CA VAL A 61 -3.07 5.26 -8.78
C VAL A 61 -4.09 5.87 -7.83
N THR A 62 -3.67 6.86 -7.04
CA THR A 62 -4.55 7.60 -6.14
C THR A 62 -5.65 8.31 -6.90
N THR A 63 -5.30 9.06 -7.93
CA THR A 63 -6.25 9.82 -8.75
C THR A 63 -7.26 8.89 -9.39
N PHE A 64 -6.80 7.80 -10.03
CA PHE A 64 -7.69 6.80 -10.61
C PHE A 64 -8.56 6.10 -9.58
N SER A 65 -8.01 5.76 -8.41
CA SER A 65 -8.79 5.14 -7.34
C SER A 65 -9.86 6.07 -6.76
N LEU A 66 -9.63 7.39 -6.74
CA LEU A 66 -10.65 8.36 -6.32
C LEU A 66 -11.78 8.47 -7.35
N LEU A 67 -11.46 8.48 -8.63
CA LEU A 67 -12.45 8.54 -9.70
C LEU A 67 -13.25 7.22 -9.80
N LEU A 68 -12.54 6.10 -9.88
CA LEU A 68 -13.10 4.75 -10.04
C LEU A 68 -13.56 4.12 -8.72
N GLY A 69 -13.24 4.72 -7.58
CA GLY A 69 -13.75 4.33 -6.27
C GLY A 69 -15.10 4.98 -5.94
N ASN A 70 -15.55 5.93 -6.76
CA ASN A 70 -16.86 6.52 -6.64
C ASN A 70 -17.92 5.55 -7.19
N ARG A 71 -18.96 5.31 -6.40
CA ARG A 71 -20.08 4.44 -6.78
C ARG A 71 -20.81 4.84 -8.03
N VAL A 72 -21.14 6.12 -8.18
CA VAL A 72 -21.91 6.63 -9.33
C VAL A 72 -21.10 6.47 -10.61
N ILE A 73 -19.83 6.87 -10.60
CA ILE A 73 -18.91 6.71 -11.74
C ILE A 73 -18.73 5.22 -12.07
N THR A 74 -18.54 4.39 -11.04
CA THR A 74 -18.38 2.94 -11.22
C THR A 74 -19.62 2.30 -11.81
N HIS A 75 -20.79 2.63 -11.28
CA HIS A 75 -22.07 2.12 -11.78
C HIS A 75 -22.28 2.54 -13.24
N TRP A 76 -21.96 3.78 -13.58
CA TRP A 76 -22.06 4.28 -14.95
C TRP A 76 -21.08 3.56 -15.89
N TYR A 77 -19.79 3.49 -15.54
CA TYR A 77 -18.75 2.88 -16.37
C TYR A 77 -18.91 1.36 -16.51
N THR A 78 -19.39 0.68 -15.46
CA THR A 78 -19.63 -0.76 -15.47
C THR A 78 -21.04 -1.12 -15.93
N CYS A 79 -21.80 -0.19 -16.51
CA CYS A 79 -23.17 -0.44 -16.98
C CYS A 79 -24.08 -1.07 -15.93
N GLY A 80 -23.86 -0.73 -14.65
CA GLY A 80 -24.60 -1.26 -13.52
C GLY A 80 -24.13 -2.62 -12.99
N TYR A 81 -23.07 -3.24 -13.52
CA TYR A 81 -22.53 -4.50 -12.98
C TYR A 81 -21.87 -4.33 -11.61
N CYS A 82 -21.18 -3.22 -11.37
CA CYS A 82 -20.59 -2.87 -10.07
C CYS A 82 -21.28 -1.63 -9.46
N GLY A 83 -21.11 -1.42 -8.16
CA GLY A 83 -21.62 -0.24 -7.45
C GLY A 83 -23.10 -0.31 -7.10
N GLN A 84 -23.76 -1.47 -7.12
CA GLN A 84 -25.16 -1.59 -6.70
C GLN A 84 -25.30 -1.59 -5.16
N GLU A 85 -26.39 -1.03 -4.63
CA GLU A 85 -26.63 -0.95 -3.17
C GLU A 85 -27.51 -2.04 -2.60
N LYS A 86 -28.34 -2.71 -3.41
CA LYS A 86 -29.44 -3.49 -2.87
C LYS A 86 -29.77 -4.78 -3.64
N LYS A 87 -29.99 -5.83 -2.82
CA LYS A 87 -30.73 -7.09 -3.01
C LYS A 87 -30.07 -8.25 -3.77
N ASN A 88 -28.75 -8.29 -3.90
CA ASN A 88 -28.12 -9.43 -4.55
C ASN A 88 -27.96 -10.59 -3.55
N ASN A 89 -28.97 -11.46 -3.46
CA ASN A 89 -28.87 -12.85 -2.93
C ASN A 89 -27.94 -13.74 -3.80
N PHE A 90 -27.19 -13.12 -4.72
CA PHE A 90 -26.40 -13.74 -5.80
C PHE A 90 -25.19 -14.55 -5.31
N GLY A 91 -24.93 -14.60 -4.00
CA GLY A 91 -23.84 -15.41 -3.44
C GLY A 91 -24.23 -16.77 -2.87
N ARG A 92 -25.50 -17.18 -2.90
CA ARG A 92 -25.93 -18.33 -2.09
C ARG A 92 -25.84 -19.71 -2.76
N LYS A 93 -25.40 -19.86 -4.02
CA LYS A 93 -25.56 -21.18 -4.70
C LYS A 93 -24.38 -21.79 -5.48
N HIS A 94 -23.28 -21.09 -5.78
CA HIS A 94 -22.42 -21.61 -6.86
C HIS A 94 -21.19 -22.46 -6.47
N LEU A 95 -20.78 -22.54 -5.19
CA LEU A 95 -19.48 -23.18 -4.84
C LEU A 95 -19.46 -24.13 -3.64
N GLY A 96 -20.60 -24.45 -3.01
CA GLY A 96 -20.66 -25.38 -1.86
C GLY A 96 -19.97 -24.89 -0.58
N ILE A 97 -19.14 -23.84 -0.67
CA ILE A 97 -18.51 -23.14 0.45
C ILE A 97 -19.28 -21.82 0.65
N PRO A 98 -19.78 -21.52 1.86
CA PRO A 98 -20.55 -20.30 2.13
C PRO A 98 -19.63 -19.06 2.26
N ILE A 99 -18.85 -18.75 1.21
CA ILE A 99 -18.16 -17.46 1.13
C ILE A 99 -19.13 -16.46 0.49
N PRO A 100 -19.49 -15.35 1.16
CA PRO A 100 -20.28 -14.30 0.54
C PRO A 100 -19.55 -13.81 -0.72
N SER A 101 -20.21 -13.75 -1.88
CA SER A 101 -19.59 -13.27 -3.13
C SER A 101 -18.97 -11.88 -2.99
N SER A 102 -19.52 -11.03 -2.10
CA SER A 102 -18.93 -9.74 -1.76
C SER A 102 -17.52 -9.87 -1.18
N ILE A 103 -17.21 -10.92 -0.42
CA ILE A 103 -15.86 -11.16 0.10
C ILE A 103 -14.90 -11.52 -1.05
N LEU A 104 -15.33 -12.34 -1.99
CA LEU A 104 -14.51 -12.75 -3.13
C LEU A 104 -14.18 -11.55 -4.04
N TYR A 105 -15.20 -10.81 -4.48
CA TYR A 105 -15.00 -9.73 -5.44
C TYR A 105 -14.41 -8.48 -4.82
N MET A 106 -14.84 -8.07 -3.62
CA MET A 106 -14.35 -6.82 -3.03
C MET A 106 -12.92 -6.96 -2.49
N TRP A 107 -12.52 -8.15 -2.02
CA TRP A 107 -11.25 -8.27 -1.27
C TRP A 107 -10.24 -9.13 -2.01
N LEU A 108 -10.61 -10.36 -2.38
CA LEU A 108 -9.65 -11.29 -2.98
C LEU A 108 -9.22 -10.85 -4.38
N LEU A 109 -10.13 -10.32 -5.19
CA LEU A 109 -9.79 -9.88 -6.54
C LEU A 109 -8.82 -8.68 -6.56
N PRO A 110 -9.03 -7.59 -5.79
CA PRO A 110 -8.05 -6.50 -5.68
C PRO A 110 -6.70 -6.97 -5.14
N ILE A 111 -6.68 -7.86 -4.14
CA ILE A 111 -5.43 -8.46 -3.66
C ILE A 111 -4.76 -9.22 -4.81
N ALA A 112 -5.48 -10.09 -5.51
CA ALA A 112 -4.95 -10.87 -6.63
C ALA A 112 -4.42 -9.99 -7.77
N LEU A 113 -5.10 -8.90 -8.12
CA LEU A 113 -4.62 -7.94 -9.12
C LEU A 113 -3.32 -7.25 -8.68
N GLN A 114 -3.19 -6.91 -7.40
CA GLN A 114 -1.97 -6.32 -6.87
C GLN A 114 -0.79 -7.31 -6.88
N PHE A 115 -1.03 -8.57 -6.51
CA PHE A 115 -0.03 -9.64 -6.64
C PHE A 115 0.35 -9.88 -8.10
N SER A 116 -0.64 -9.89 -9.00
CA SER A 116 -0.44 -10.07 -10.44
C SER A 116 0.42 -8.95 -11.02
N ALA A 117 0.20 -7.69 -10.63
CA ALA A 117 1.02 -6.57 -11.07
C ALA A 117 2.49 -6.74 -10.67
N ASN A 118 2.74 -7.20 -9.44
CA ASN A 118 4.09 -7.46 -8.96
C ASN A 118 4.74 -8.66 -9.69
N ALA A 119 3.98 -9.72 -9.95
CA ALA A 119 4.45 -10.89 -10.70
C ALA A 119 4.79 -10.52 -12.15
N ILE A 120 3.92 -9.77 -12.83
CA ILE A 120 4.15 -9.28 -14.20
C ILE A 120 5.40 -8.42 -14.26
N ASN A 121 5.62 -7.52 -13.30
CA ASN A 121 6.82 -6.69 -13.28
C ASN A 121 8.09 -7.49 -13.01
N ALA A 122 8.02 -8.50 -12.15
CA ALA A 122 9.12 -9.44 -11.96
C ALA A 122 9.44 -10.24 -13.25
N VAL A 123 8.41 -10.67 -13.99
CA VAL A 123 8.56 -11.31 -15.30
C VAL A 123 9.12 -10.34 -16.34
N LEU A 124 8.68 -9.08 -16.36
CA LEU A 124 9.20 -8.05 -17.26
C LEU A 124 10.69 -7.79 -17.00
N MET A 125 11.09 -7.77 -15.73
CA MET A 125 12.50 -7.65 -15.36
C MET A 125 13.31 -8.85 -15.85
N LYS A 126 12.80 -10.06 -15.59
CA LYS A 126 13.48 -11.28 -15.99
C LYS A 126 13.62 -11.40 -17.51
N SER A 127 12.57 -11.07 -18.24
CA SER A 127 12.54 -11.13 -19.71
C SER A 127 13.29 -10.02 -20.44
N THR A 128 13.92 -9.07 -19.73
CA THR A 128 14.64 -7.98 -20.41
C THR A 128 16.05 -8.45 -20.83
N PRO A 129 16.38 -8.41 -22.14
CA PRO A 129 17.70 -8.80 -22.60
C PRO A 129 18.78 -7.88 -22.04
N ASN A 130 20.01 -8.38 -21.99
CA ASN A 130 21.19 -7.66 -21.49
C ASN A 130 21.18 -7.40 -19.97
N TYR A 131 20.35 -8.10 -19.21
CA TYR A 131 20.39 -8.09 -17.74
C TYR A 131 20.74 -9.48 -17.22
N LYS A 132 21.57 -9.53 -16.17
CA LYS A 132 21.88 -10.80 -15.50
C LYS A 132 20.75 -11.16 -14.53
N GLU A 133 20.24 -12.37 -14.65
CA GLU A 133 19.15 -12.88 -13.84
C GLU A 133 19.68 -13.63 -12.61
N GLY A 134 20.07 -12.89 -11.57
CA GLY A 134 20.46 -13.49 -10.29
C GLY A 134 19.29 -13.73 -9.33
N PHE A 135 18.04 -13.79 -9.82
CA PHE A 135 16.85 -13.66 -8.97
C PHE A 135 15.70 -14.59 -9.36
N SER A 136 14.89 -14.98 -8.38
CA SER A 136 13.61 -15.63 -8.62
C SER A 136 12.48 -14.60 -8.75
N ILE A 137 11.47 -14.91 -9.57
CA ILE A 137 10.27 -14.06 -9.75
C ILE A 137 9.61 -13.78 -8.40
N GLY A 138 9.55 -14.80 -7.53
CA GLY A 138 8.99 -14.69 -6.18
C GLY A 138 9.73 -13.67 -5.31
N GLN A 139 11.07 -13.63 -5.36
CA GLN A 139 11.86 -12.66 -4.58
C GLN A 139 11.54 -11.21 -4.96
N ILE A 140 11.48 -10.91 -6.27
CA ILE A 140 11.16 -9.57 -6.76
C ILE A 140 9.69 -9.22 -6.50
N MET A 141 8.79 -10.19 -6.68
CA MET A 141 7.37 -10.00 -6.37
C MET A 141 7.19 -9.60 -4.90
N VAL A 142 7.88 -10.29 -3.99
CA VAL A 142 7.90 -10.01 -2.55
C VAL A 142 8.50 -8.64 -2.24
N LEU A 143 9.65 -8.31 -2.84
CA LEU A 143 10.26 -6.98 -2.71
C LEU A 143 9.25 -5.87 -3.06
N TYR A 144 8.51 -6.06 -4.15
CA TYR A 144 7.50 -5.12 -4.62
C TYR A 144 6.24 -5.04 -3.76
N LEU A 145 5.98 -6.01 -2.87
CA LEU A 145 4.91 -5.88 -1.87
C LEU A 145 5.26 -4.80 -0.83
N VAL A 146 6.55 -4.56 -0.56
CA VAL A 146 7.03 -3.59 0.46
C VAL A 146 6.91 -2.13 -0.04
N ARG A 147 6.46 -1.89 -1.27
CA ARG A 147 6.35 -0.53 -1.82
C ARG A 147 5.42 0.35 -0.98
N PRO A 148 5.78 1.62 -0.71
CA PRO A 148 4.87 2.57 -0.10
C PRO A 148 3.66 2.84 -1.02
N ARG A 149 2.47 2.88 -0.41
CA ARG A 149 1.20 3.18 -1.08
C ARG A 149 0.47 4.28 -0.32
N VAL A 150 -0.05 5.29 -1.02
CA VAL A 150 -0.70 6.48 -0.41
C VAL A 150 -2.22 6.34 -0.30
N THR A 151 -2.83 5.53 -1.15
CA THR A 151 -4.29 5.41 -1.37
C THR A 151 -5.13 5.22 -0.12
N TRP A 152 -4.62 4.51 0.89
CA TRP A 152 -5.38 4.17 2.09
C TRP A 152 -5.44 5.33 3.10
N LEU A 153 -4.43 6.22 3.14
CA LEU A 153 -4.49 7.45 3.94
C LEU A 153 -5.65 8.32 3.45
N LEU A 154 -5.87 8.37 2.14
CA LEU A 154 -6.99 9.09 1.55
C LEU A 154 -8.34 8.42 1.84
N GLY A 155 -8.40 7.09 1.83
CA GLY A 155 -9.60 6.37 2.30
C GLY A 155 -10.01 6.79 3.71
N ILE A 156 -9.03 6.91 4.61
CA ILE A 156 -9.27 7.38 5.99
C ILE A 156 -9.78 8.83 6.01
N ILE A 157 -9.15 9.72 5.25
CA ILE A 157 -9.54 11.13 5.14
C ILE A 157 -10.99 11.22 4.61
N ILE A 158 -11.33 10.49 3.55
CA ILE A 158 -12.67 10.53 2.94
C ILE A 158 -13.75 10.06 3.92
N VAL A 159 -13.51 8.95 4.63
CA VAL A 159 -14.48 8.40 5.59
C VAL A 159 -14.78 9.38 6.73
N LYS A 160 -13.83 10.23 7.11
CA LYS A 160 -13.98 11.14 8.26
C LYS A 160 -14.32 12.58 7.88
N CYS A 161 -13.65 13.13 6.88
CA CYS A 161 -13.76 14.54 6.50
C CYS A 161 -15.02 14.84 5.68
N SER A 162 -15.69 13.84 5.11
CA SER A 162 -16.94 14.09 4.39
C SER A 162 -18.02 14.51 5.39
N PRO A 163 -18.60 15.72 5.37
CA PRO A 163 -19.67 16.08 6.29
C PRO A 163 -20.83 15.06 6.16
N ALA A 164 -21.42 14.65 7.28
CA ALA A 164 -22.68 13.91 7.20
C ALA A 164 -23.72 14.90 6.65
N ALA A 165 -24.38 14.56 5.53
CA ALA A 165 -25.48 15.36 5.03
C ALA A 165 -26.50 15.52 6.17
N VAL A 166 -26.65 16.75 6.67
CA VAL A 166 -27.64 17.05 7.69
C VAL A 166 -28.99 17.00 6.99
N VAL A 167 -29.65 15.85 7.08
CA VAL A 167 -31.07 15.74 6.74
C VAL A 167 -31.80 16.54 7.82
N ASN A 168 -32.08 17.82 7.52
CA ASN A 168 -32.98 18.63 8.33
C ASN A 168 -34.37 18.02 8.22
N GLY A 169 -34.69 17.17 9.18
CA GLY A 169 -36.03 16.68 9.40
C GLY A 169 -36.75 17.64 10.35
N ASP A 170 -37.06 18.83 9.87
CA ASP A 170 -38.15 19.61 10.48
C ASP A 170 -39.42 19.16 9.78
N GLY A 171 -40.09 18.26 10.49
CA GLY A 171 -41.43 17.82 10.18
C GLY A 171 -42.41 18.81 10.77
N ASP A 172 -42.86 19.73 9.94
CA ASP A 172 -44.16 20.37 10.06
C ASP A 172 -44.80 20.10 8.71
N GLY A 173 -45.64 19.07 8.68
CA GLY A 173 -46.19 18.57 7.45
C GLY A 173 -47.00 19.63 6.72
N GLU A 174 -46.56 20.00 5.52
CA GLU A 174 -47.49 20.17 4.42
C GLU A 174 -46.78 19.97 3.07
N THR A 175 -47.40 19.10 2.29
CA THR A 175 -47.21 18.82 0.88
C THR A 175 -46.69 19.99 0.05
N SER A 176 -45.54 19.80 -0.59
CA SER A 176 -45.32 20.30 -1.95
C SER A 176 -44.36 19.38 -2.69
N ALA A 177 -44.97 18.47 -3.43
CA ALA A 177 -44.35 17.63 -4.44
C ALA A 177 -43.86 18.50 -5.61
N LEU A 178 -42.67 19.10 -5.51
CA LEU A 178 -41.89 19.52 -6.68
C LEU A 178 -40.47 19.92 -6.27
N SER A 179 -39.65 18.93 -5.93
CA SER A 179 -38.21 19.14 -5.89
C SER A 179 -37.53 17.89 -6.42
N ASP A 180 -37.66 17.69 -7.73
CA ASP A 180 -36.73 16.88 -8.55
C ASP A 180 -35.35 17.59 -8.61
N THR A 181 -34.84 18.07 -7.46
CA THR A 181 -33.44 18.43 -7.37
C THR A 181 -32.66 17.14 -7.51
N PRO A 182 -31.73 17.05 -8.49
CA PRO A 182 -30.95 15.86 -8.73
C PRO A 182 -30.37 15.40 -7.39
N SER A 183 -30.70 14.16 -7.01
CA SER A 183 -30.25 13.51 -5.79
C SER A 183 -28.83 13.95 -5.46
N GLY A 184 -28.72 14.82 -4.46
CA GLY A 184 -27.47 15.50 -4.15
C GLY A 184 -26.36 14.49 -3.95
N PHE A 185 -25.21 14.75 -4.57
CA PHE A 185 -24.05 13.90 -4.52
C PHE A 185 -23.61 13.65 -3.06
N ASN A 186 -23.85 12.45 -2.55
CA ASN A 186 -23.48 12.10 -1.18
C ASN A 186 -22.04 11.58 -1.14
N LEU A 187 -21.10 12.52 -1.14
CA LEU A 187 -19.65 12.29 -1.05
C LEU A 187 -19.24 11.21 -0.03
N ARG A 188 -19.99 11.11 1.08
CA ARG A 188 -19.67 10.19 2.17
C ARG A 188 -20.11 8.75 1.89
N GLU A 189 -21.24 8.55 1.24
CA GLU A 189 -21.79 7.20 1.02
C GLU A 189 -21.17 6.53 -0.21
N ASP A 190 -20.86 7.31 -1.23
CA ASP A 190 -20.39 6.78 -2.52
C ASP A 190 -18.95 6.23 -2.50
N TRP A 191 -18.09 6.68 -1.57
CA TRP A 191 -16.70 6.23 -1.46
C TRP A 191 -16.43 5.34 -0.26
N ARG A 192 -17.38 5.22 0.66
CA ARG A 192 -17.16 4.48 1.91
C ARG A 192 -16.81 3.00 1.69
N PRO A 193 -17.50 2.24 0.80
CA PRO A 193 -17.15 0.86 0.53
C PRO A 193 -15.71 0.72 0.00
N TRP A 194 -15.35 1.55 -0.98
CA TRP A 194 -14.00 1.61 -1.54
C TRP A 194 -12.95 1.91 -0.48
N ALA A 195 -13.20 2.90 0.38
CA ALA A 195 -12.25 3.27 1.44
C ALA A 195 -11.97 2.10 2.40
N TYR A 196 -13.02 1.36 2.82
CA TYR A 196 -12.83 0.18 3.68
C TYR A 196 -12.07 -0.93 2.97
N GLN A 197 -12.41 -1.17 1.71
CA GLN A 197 -11.76 -2.16 0.89
C GLN A 197 -10.27 -1.88 0.72
N GLN A 198 -9.92 -0.63 0.41
CA GLN A 198 -8.53 -0.22 0.29
C GLN A 198 -7.77 -0.32 1.63
N MET A 199 -8.40 0.06 2.74
CA MET A 199 -7.79 -0.07 4.07
C MET A 199 -7.45 -1.53 4.41
N PHE A 200 -8.36 -2.47 4.13
CA PHE A 200 -8.11 -3.88 4.39
C PHE A 200 -7.09 -4.49 3.44
N ALA A 201 -7.18 -4.21 2.14
CA ALA A 201 -6.23 -4.73 1.17
C ALA A 201 -4.81 -4.33 1.56
N GLU A 202 -4.63 -3.07 1.95
CA GLU A 202 -3.35 -2.57 2.46
C GLU A 202 -2.95 -3.20 3.80
N TRP A 203 -3.91 -3.44 4.70
CA TRP A 203 -3.65 -4.17 5.94
C TRP A 203 -3.15 -5.60 5.68
N VAL A 204 -3.80 -6.36 4.79
CA VAL A 204 -3.36 -7.70 4.40
C VAL A 204 -1.96 -7.66 3.78
N LEU A 205 -1.73 -6.73 2.86
CA LEU A 205 -0.41 -6.56 2.24
C LEU A 205 0.65 -6.20 3.29
N GLN A 206 0.32 -5.37 4.29
CA GLN A 206 1.20 -5.06 5.42
C GLN A 206 1.55 -6.31 6.23
N VAL A 207 0.55 -7.10 6.62
CA VAL A 207 0.76 -8.36 7.34
C VAL A 207 1.71 -9.27 6.56
N ILE A 208 1.43 -9.49 5.26
CA ILE A 208 2.26 -10.32 4.40
C ILE A 208 3.69 -9.78 4.32
N THR A 209 3.87 -8.47 4.07
CA THR A 209 5.22 -7.87 3.97
C THR A 209 6.01 -7.97 5.27
N SER A 210 5.36 -7.74 6.40
CA SER A 210 5.99 -7.83 7.71
C SER A 210 6.36 -9.28 8.04
N SER A 211 5.48 -10.25 7.78
CA SER A 211 5.78 -11.67 7.95
C SER A 211 6.98 -12.10 7.12
N ILE A 212 7.09 -11.61 5.87
CA ILE A 212 8.25 -11.94 5.02
C ILE A 212 9.51 -11.23 5.51
N GLY A 213 9.41 -9.98 5.97
CA GLY A 213 10.53 -9.28 6.60
C GLY A 213 11.08 -10.03 7.81
N LEU A 214 10.20 -10.60 8.64
CA LEU A 214 10.60 -11.43 9.78
C LEU A 214 11.29 -12.73 9.35
N LEU A 215 10.74 -13.41 8.34
CA LEU A 215 11.38 -14.61 7.76
C LEU A 215 12.78 -14.27 7.23
N MET A 216 12.94 -13.13 6.56
CA MET A 216 14.24 -12.70 6.03
C MET A 216 15.23 -12.35 7.12
N GLN A 217 14.78 -11.69 8.20
CA GLN A 217 15.62 -11.36 9.34
C GLN A 217 16.10 -12.60 10.09
N SER A 218 15.29 -13.66 10.17
CA SER A 218 15.69 -14.92 10.79
C SER A 218 16.86 -15.62 10.09
N CYS A 219 17.15 -15.24 8.84
CA CYS A 219 18.26 -15.77 8.05
C CYS A 219 19.57 -14.98 8.19
N MET A 220 19.57 -13.81 8.86
CA MET A 220 20.80 -13.05 9.06
C MET A 220 21.59 -13.59 10.27
N PRO A 221 22.86 -14.00 10.11
CA PRO A 221 23.67 -14.44 11.22
C PRO A 221 23.85 -13.29 12.22
N ILE A 222 23.54 -13.55 13.49
CA ILE A 222 23.79 -12.61 14.59
C ILE A 222 25.30 -12.32 14.58
N SER A 223 25.67 -11.07 14.28
CA SER A 223 27.07 -10.64 14.29
C SER A 223 27.68 -10.95 15.65
N GLN A 224 28.91 -11.45 15.63
CA GLN A 224 29.58 -11.93 16.85
C GLN A 224 29.60 -10.87 17.96
N PRO A 225 29.38 -11.28 19.22
CA PRO A 225 29.36 -10.39 20.36
C PRO A 225 30.78 -9.82 20.59
N GLY A 226 30.96 -8.52 20.36
CA GLY A 226 32.27 -7.88 20.56
C GLY A 226 32.37 -6.39 20.21
N SER A 227 31.43 -5.83 19.45
CA SER A 227 31.36 -4.38 19.23
C SER A 227 30.22 -3.77 20.04
N GLU A 228 30.53 -2.93 21.02
CA GLU A 228 29.58 -2.21 21.88
C GLU A 228 28.74 -1.14 21.16
N GLU A 229 28.83 -1.03 19.83
CA GLU A 229 27.84 -0.27 19.09
C GLU A 229 26.51 -1.01 19.20
N VAL A 230 25.59 -0.45 20.01
CA VAL A 230 24.17 -0.80 20.03
C VAL A 230 23.67 -0.70 18.60
N SER A 231 23.78 -1.81 17.90
CA SER A 231 23.71 -1.83 16.45
C SER A 231 22.33 -1.36 16.05
N LEU A 232 22.28 -0.35 15.19
CA LEU A 232 21.08 0.11 14.49
C LEU A 232 20.29 -1.08 13.88
N GLN A 233 20.93 -2.23 13.70
CA GLN A 233 20.30 -3.50 13.29
C GLN A 233 19.31 -4.06 14.32
N GLY A 234 19.52 -3.88 15.63
CA GLY A 234 18.55 -4.27 16.67
C GLY A 234 17.25 -3.45 16.59
N LEU A 235 17.37 -2.15 16.29
CA LEU A 235 16.23 -1.27 15.99
C LEU A 235 15.48 -1.72 14.71
N ASN A 236 16.21 -2.20 13.70
CA ASN A 236 15.62 -2.78 12.49
C ASN A 236 14.82 -4.08 12.76
N LEU A 237 15.03 -4.75 13.90
CA LEU A 237 14.31 -5.97 14.30
C LEU A 237 13.06 -5.65 15.15
N VAL A 238 13.15 -4.63 16.00
CA VAL A 238 12.05 -4.22 16.89
C VAL A 238 10.99 -3.43 16.13
N ILE A 239 11.40 -2.54 15.21
CA ILE A 239 10.46 -1.67 14.49
C ILE A 239 9.46 -2.48 13.65
N PRO A 240 9.84 -3.46 12.80
CA PRO A 240 8.87 -4.22 12.00
C PRO A 240 7.90 -5.05 12.84
N ASN A 241 8.35 -5.59 13.98
CA ASN A 241 7.52 -6.34 14.91
C ASN A 241 6.51 -5.45 15.63
N LEU A 242 6.95 -4.28 16.11
CA LEU A 242 6.04 -3.29 16.69
C LEU A 242 5.06 -2.77 15.64
N VAL A 243 5.54 -2.48 14.43
CA VAL A 243 4.72 -2.10 13.28
C VAL A 243 3.65 -3.15 12.98
N LEU A 244 3.99 -4.44 13.00
CA LEU A 244 3.05 -5.53 12.78
C LEU A 244 2.01 -5.59 13.91
N CYS A 245 2.44 -5.57 15.18
CA CYS A 245 1.55 -5.62 16.33
C CYS A 245 0.62 -4.41 16.40
N PHE A 246 1.15 -3.20 16.23
CA PHE A 246 0.36 -1.96 16.22
C PHE A 246 -0.50 -1.84 14.96
N GLY A 247 -0.03 -2.30 13.81
CA GLY A 247 -0.81 -2.34 12.56
C GLY A 247 -1.99 -3.31 12.64
N ILE A 248 -1.80 -4.51 13.21
CA ILE A 248 -2.88 -5.47 13.48
C ILE A 248 -3.86 -4.90 14.50
N ALA A 249 -3.38 -4.35 15.61
CA ALA A 249 -4.23 -3.76 16.65
C ALA A 249 -5.03 -2.55 16.13
N ALA A 250 -4.38 -1.64 15.41
CA ALA A 250 -5.01 -0.46 14.83
C ALA A 250 -5.99 -0.81 13.71
N GLY A 251 -5.63 -1.75 12.82
CA GLY A 251 -6.51 -2.23 11.76
C GLY A 251 -7.76 -2.92 12.32
N SER A 252 -7.59 -3.78 13.31
CA SER A 252 -8.69 -4.45 14.02
C SER A 252 -9.57 -3.43 14.76
N GLY A 253 -8.95 -2.46 15.43
CA GLY A 253 -9.63 -1.37 16.12
C GLY A 253 -10.42 -0.48 15.16
N ALA A 254 -9.87 -0.12 14.00
CA ALA A 254 -10.53 0.68 12.98
C ALA A 254 -11.73 -0.06 12.37
N MET A 255 -11.57 -1.35 12.02
CA MET A 255 -12.66 -2.19 11.51
C MET A 255 -13.78 -2.35 12.55
N PHE A 256 -13.42 -2.56 13.82
CA PHE A 256 -14.38 -2.65 14.92
C PHE A 256 -15.10 -1.32 15.17
N TYR A 257 -14.35 -0.21 15.13
CA TYR A 257 -14.87 1.15 15.28
C TYR A 257 -15.86 1.49 14.16
N VAL A 258 -15.50 1.18 12.91
CA VAL A 258 -16.37 1.36 11.75
C VAL A 258 -17.67 0.57 11.89
N ARG A 259 -17.57 -0.71 12.30
CA ARG A 259 -18.74 -1.57 12.47
C ARG A 259 -19.67 -1.08 13.58
N ARG A 260 -19.14 -0.47 14.64
CA ARG A 260 -19.95 0.08 15.75
C ARG A 260 -20.40 1.54 15.56
N GLY A 261 -19.66 2.34 14.78
CA GLY A 261 -19.94 3.76 14.59
C GLY A 261 -21.34 4.05 14.04
N GLY A 262 -21.86 3.18 13.16
CA GLY A 262 -23.22 3.33 12.62
C GLY A 262 -24.35 3.16 13.65
N LYS A 263 -24.10 2.47 14.78
CA LYS A 263 -25.05 2.42 15.91
C LYS A 263 -24.91 3.63 16.83
N PHE A 264 -23.69 4.11 17.04
CA PHE A 264 -23.39 5.22 17.95
C PHE A 264 -23.85 6.58 17.44
N ASP A 265 -23.82 6.84 16.12
CA ASP A 265 -24.32 8.11 15.55
C ASP A 265 -25.80 8.34 15.84
N ARG A 266 -26.60 7.26 15.95
CA ARG A 266 -28.02 7.37 16.32
C ARG A 266 -28.21 7.76 17.78
N GLU A 267 -27.36 7.26 18.68
CA GLU A 267 -27.40 7.61 20.10
C GLU A 267 -26.87 9.03 20.35
N TYR A 268 -25.91 9.51 19.55
CA TYR A 268 -25.34 10.87 19.68
C TYR A 268 -26.38 11.96 19.37
N LYS A 269 -27.29 11.74 18.43
CA LYS A 269 -28.39 12.69 18.14
C LYS A 269 -29.38 12.85 19.30
N GLN A 270 -29.40 11.94 20.28
CA GLN A 270 -30.37 11.98 21.39
C GLN A 270 -29.79 12.50 22.73
N GLY A 271 -28.49 12.71 22.87
CA GLY A 271 -27.87 13.05 24.17
C GLY A 271 -26.81 14.14 24.10
N GLY A 272 -27.00 15.22 24.86
CA GLY A 272 -26.26 16.49 24.77
C GLY A 272 -24.72 16.44 24.76
N SER A 273 -24.16 17.15 23.77
CA SER A 273 -22.92 17.95 23.67
C SER A 273 -21.57 17.48 24.26
N SER A 274 -21.50 16.82 25.43
CA SER A 274 -20.23 16.76 26.19
C SER A 274 -19.34 15.53 25.91
N ARG A 275 -19.78 14.53 25.13
CA ARG A 275 -19.09 13.22 25.00
C ARG A 275 -18.32 12.96 23.69
N SER A 276 -17.94 14.01 22.97
CA SER A 276 -17.25 13.94 21.66
C SER A 276 -15.81 13.41 21.71
N TRP A 277 -15.01 13.78 22.72
CA TRP A 277 -13.55 13.57 22.71
C TRP A 277 -13.08 12.11 22.81
N ARG A 278 -13.84 11.24 23.49
CA ARG A 278 -13.46 9.83 23.70
C ARG A 278 -13.38 9.04 22.38
N PHE A 279 -13.99 9.53 21.31
CA PHE A 279 -14.00 8.88 20.01
C PHE A 279 -13.01 9.46 18.99
N GLN A 280 -12.45 10.64 19.25
CA GLN A 280 -11.43 11.25 18.39
C GLN A 280 -10.03 10.69 18.66
N ILE A 281 -9.71 10.37 19.92
CA ILE A 281 -8.37 9.89 20.32
C ILE A 281 -7.96 8.60 19.58
N PRO A 282 -8.77 7.52 19.53
CA PRO A 282 -8.37 6.28 18.85
C PRO A 282 -8.17 6.49 17.35
N PHE A 283 -8.91 7.43 16.77
CA PHE A 283 -8.81 7.77 15.36
C PHE A 283 -7.51 8.52 15.05
N VAL A 284 -7.21 9.57 15.80
CA VAL A 284 -5.95 10.32 15.67
C VAL A 284 -4.76 9.39 15.87
N LEU A 285 -4.83 8.49 16.86
CA LEU A 285 -3.80 7.48 17.08
C LEU A 285 -3.67 6.53 15.89
N THR A 286 -4.79 6.05 15.33
CA THR A 286 -4.78 5.19 14.13
C THR A 286 -4.13 5.91 12.96
N LEU A 287 -4.47 7.19 12.72
CA LEU A 287 -3.86 8.02 11.68
C LEU A 287 -2.36 8.27 11.90
N ALA A 288 -1.95 8.50 13.15
CA ALA A 288 -0.54 8.72 13.48
C ALA A 288 0.28 7.45 13.24
N VAL A 289 -0.17 6.30 13.76
CA VAL A 289 0.45 4.99 13.50
C VAL A 289 0.51 4.75 11.99
N ALA A 290 -0.60 4.99 11.31
CA ALA A 290 -0.71 4.85 9.88
C ALA A 290 0.34 5.67 9.10
N ALA A 291 0.44 6.96 9.39
CA ALA A 291 1.40 7.86 8.77
C ALA A 291 2.85 7.41 9.05
N LEU A 292 3.13 6.93 10.28
CA LEU A 292 4.43 6.38 10.64
C LEU A 292 4.76 5.10 9.84
N LEU A 293 3.80 4.19 9.66
CA LEU A 293 3.98 2.99 8.83
C LEU A 293 4.30 3.37 7.39
N TRP A 294 3.55 4.34 6.85
CA TRP A 294 3.78 4.86 5.51
C TRP A 294 5.19 5.48 5.36
N ALA A 295 5.58 6.34 6.31
CA ALA A 295 6.90 6.97 6.32
C ALA A 295 8.02 5.92 6.44
N SER A 296 7.84 4.89 7.28
CA SER A 296 8.82 3.82 7.45
C SER A 296 9.10 3.05 6.14
N ARG A 297 8.07 2.84 5.32
CA ARG A 297 8.23 2.21 3.99
C ARG A 297 8.98 3.09 3.02
N TRP A 298 8.73 4.39 3.02
CA TRP A 298 9.52 5.34 2.22
C TRP A 298 10.97 5.36 2.66
N MET A 299 11.22 5.45 3.97
CA MET A 299 12.57 5.43 4.53
C MET A 299 13.29 4.13 4.20
N PHE A 300 12.60 2.98 4.24
CA PHE A 300 13.13 1.70 3.78
C PHE A 300 13.59 1.79 2.32
N TRP A 301 12.77 2.30 1.40
CA TRP A 301 13.15 2.39 -0.02
C TRP A 301 14.26 3.42 -0.28
N VAL A 302 14.25 4.56 0.42
CA VAL A 302 15.32 5.56 0.32
C VAL A 302 16.65 4.93 0.74
N ASN A 303 16.67 4.27 1.91
CA ASN A 303 17.86 3.59 2.43
C ASN A 303 18.28 2.42 1.52
N TYR A 304 17.32 1.58 1.11
CA TYR A 304 17.57 0.46 0.21
C TYR A 304 18.20 0.93 -1.10
N LEU A 305 17.66 1.97 -1.73
CA LEU A 305 18.24 2.51 -2.95
C LEU A 305 19.60 3.16 -2.65
N GLN A 306 19.72 4.10 -1.72
CA GLN A 306 21.00 4.78 -1.49
C GLN A 306 22.16 3.84 -1.13
N ASN A 307 21.90 2.75 -0.40
CA ASN A 307 22.94 1.83 0.04
C ASN A 307 23.15 0.63 -0.90
N PHE A 308 22.15 0.20 -1.69
CA PHE A 308 22.25 -0.95 -2.60
C PHE A 308 22.26 -0.58 -4.11
N ASP A 309 21.97 0.67 -4.48
CA ASP A 309 21.97 1.19 -5.88
C ASP A 309 23.35 1.06 -6.53
N VAL A 310 24.43 1.06 -5.74
CA VAL A 310 25.80 0.99 -6.29
C VAL A 310 26.12 -0.39 -6.88
N TYR A 311 25.47 -1.50 -6.46
CA TYR A 311 25.95 -2.84 -6.85
C TYR A 311 24.89 -3.92 -7.18
N GLY A 312 23.59 -3.72 -6.94
CA GLY A 312 22.67 -4.86 -6.96
C GLY A 312 21.26 -4.68 -7.52
N PHE A 313 20.74 -3.47 -7.63
CA PHE A 313 19.34 -3.25 -8.02
C PHE A 313 19.19 -2.21 -9.12
N CYS A 314 19.23 -2.69 -10.37
CA CYS A 314 19.04 -1.90 -11.57
C CYS A 314 17.80 -2.40 -12.31
N PRO A 315 16.58 -1.93 -11.98
CA PRO A 315 15.37 -2.44 -12.57
C PRO A 315 15.24 -1.99 -14.03
N PRO A 316 15.23 -2.91 -15.02
CA PRO A 316 14.98 -2.54 -16.41
C PRO A 316 13.54 -2.06 -16.60
N LYS A 317 13.34 -1.20 -17.60
CA LYS A 317 11.99 -0.77 -18.05
C LYS A 317 11.11 -0.25 -16.90
N PHE A 318 11.71 0.44 -15.93
CA PHE A 318 11.04 0.80 -14.69
C PHE A 318 9.76 1.64 -14.89
N ILE A 319 9.74 2.50 -15.91
CA ILE A 319 8.53 3.26 -16.28
C ILE A 319 7.39 2.32 -16.70
N GLN A 320 7.69 1.29 -17.50
CA GLN A 320 6.68 0.29 -17.92
C GLN A 320 6.13 -0.46 -16.71
N GLN A 321 6.98 -0.76 -15.73
CA GLN A 321 6.54 -1.36 -14.47
C GLN A 321 5.58 -0.45 -13.70
N GLY A 322 5.87 0.86 -13.69
CA GLY A 322 4.97 1.90 -13.18
C GLY A 322 3.59 1.88 -13.83
N VAL A 323 3.55 1.72 -15.15
CA VAL A 323 2.30 1.60 -15.93
C VAL A 323 1.53 0.36 -15.51
N VAL A 324 2.20 -0.80 -15.41
CA VAL A 324 1.56 -2.06 -14.95
C VAL A 324 0.92 -1.86 -13.57
N TRP A 325 1.62 -1.27 -12.60
CA TRP A 325 1.04 -1.00 -11.28
C TRP A 325 -0.16 -0.06 -11.36
N THR A 326 -0.09 0.96 -12.21
CA THR A 326 -1.17 1.94 -12.36
C THR A 326 -2.41 1.29 -12.93
N VAL A 327 -2.26 0.54 -14.03
CA VAL A 327 -3.37 -0.14 -14.71
C VAL A 327 -4.03 -1.17 -13.80
N PHE A 328 -3.26 -2.03 -13.15
CA PHE A 328 -3.83 -3.07 -12.28
C PHE A 328 -4.50 -2.48 -11.04
N SER A 329 -3.98 -1.38 -10.49
CA SER A 329 -4.63 -0.70 -9.37
C SER A 329 -5.92 -0.01 -9.80
N ALA A 330 -5.92 0.65 -10.96
CA ALA A 330 -7.12 1.27 -11.52
C ALA A 330 -8.20 0.21 -11.82
N ALA A 331 -7.81 -0.94 -12.40
CA ALA A 331 -8.71 -2.06 -12.66
C ALA A 331 -9.28 -2.68 -11.37
N ALA A 332 -8.54 -2.64 -10.27
CA ALA A 332 -9.00 -3.16 -8.98
C ALA A 332 -10.03 -2.25 -8.29
N ALA A 333 -9.98 -0.93 -8.54
CA ALA A 333 -10.79 0.05 -7.82
C ALA A 333 -12.32 -0.16 -7.94
N PRO A 334 -12.89 -0.43 -9.14
CA PRO A 334 -14.33 -0.68 -9.30
C PRO A 334 -14.87 -1.83 -8.43
N PHE A 335 -14.09 -2.90 -8.28
CA PHE A 335 -14.50 -4.07 -7.48
C PHE A 335 -14.57 -3.74 -5.98
N GLY A 336 -13.84 -2.72 -5.54
CA GLY A 336 -13.86 -2.23 -4.17
C GLY A 336 -15.12 -1.49 -3.76
N VAL A 337 -15.87 -0.98 -4.74
CA VAL A 337 -17.09 -0.19 -4.48
C VAL A 337 -18.30 -1.06 -4.17
N GLY A 338 -18.20 -2.37 -4.44
CA GLY A 338 -19.25 -3.39 -4.22
C GLY A 338 -19.76 -3.96 -5.54
N VAL A 339 -20.13 -5.24 -5.53
CA VAL A 339 -20.78 -6.00 -6.61
C VAL A 339 -22.10 -6.57 -6.09
#